data_AF-A0A927HTZ0-F1
#
_entry.id   AF-A0A927HTZ0-F1
#
_cell.length_a   1.000
_cell.length_b   1.000
_cell.length_c   1.000
_cell.angle_alpha   90.00
_cell.angle_beta   90.00
_cell.angle_gamma   90.00
#
_symmetry.space_group_name_H-M   'P 1'
#
loop_
_entity.id
_entity.type
_entity.pdbx_description
1 polymer ?
#
loop_
_entity_poly.entity_id
_entity_poly.type
_entity_poly.pdbx_seq_one_letter_code
_entity_poly.pdbx_strand_id
1 'polypeptide(L)'
;MTAEIIVKNPVACALAADSAMTMTGGNSGTVKIFNNAEKIYQLSKHYPVGLMVYNNADFCGTPWELSIRSFRKLHGHEEHSTIRDYLNSFLSFLNSTYNITSIAKREAKLKEIFRRYLKLNYDDLSQKTLHVALPESDEEALNIIHQRLANFYASENEFLERNPFLKGLMNQMLLMPESLSLITIYK
;
A
#
# COMPACT_ATOMS: atom_id res chain seq x y z
N MET A 1 -4.50 -16.76 6.29
CA MET A 1 -4.85 -16.24 7.62
C MET A 1 -3.53 -15.96 8.32
N THR A 2 -3.39 -14.76 8.88
CA THR A 2 -2.17 -14.27 9.53
C THR A 2 -2.64 -13.62 10.83
N ALA A 3 -1.94 -13.84 11.93
CA ALA A 3 -2.35 -13.35 13.24
C ALA A 3 -1.16 -12.77 14.01
N GLU A 4 -1.31 -11.55 14.49
CA GLU A 4 -0.39 -10.85 15.38
C GLU A 4 -1.12 -10.45 16.67
N ILE A 5 -0.49 -10.68 17.82
CA ILE A 5 -1.07 -10.40 19.13
C ILE A 5 -0.05 -9.64 19.97
N ILE A 6 -0.54 -8.61 20.67
CA ILE A 6 0.21 -7.89 21.70
C ILE A 6 -0.53 -8.03 23.04
N VAL A 7 0.21 -8.42 24.07
CA VAL A 7 -0.26 -8.35 25.47
C VAL A 7 0.66 -7.40 26.23
N LYS A 8 0.11 -6.32 26.79
CA LYS A 8 0.86 -5.31 27.53
C LYS A 8 0.33 -5.18 28.96
N ASN A 9 1.23 -5.04 29.92
CA ASN A 9 0.95 -4.62 31.28
C ASN A 9 1.88 -3.44 31.67
N PRO A 10 1.79 -2.88 32.88
CA PRO A 10 2.65 -1.76 33.30
C PRO A 10 4.16 -2.05 33.31
N VAL A 11 4.56 -3.33 33.34
CA VAL A 11 5.96 -3.75 33.47
C VAL A 11 6.55 -4.17 32.13
N ALA A 12 5.75 -4.76 31.24
CA ALA A 12 6.26 -5.40 30.02
C ALA A 12 5.20 -5.48 28.91
N CYS A 13 5.71 -5.83 27.73
CA CYS A 13 4.93 -6.12 26.54
C CYS A 13 5.41 -7.44 25.93
N ALA A 14 4.49 -8.36 25.65
CA ALA A 14 4.74 -9.60 24.94
C ALA A 14 4.12 -9.53 23.54
N LEU A 15 4.88 -9.96 22.53
CA LEU A 15 4.48 -9.95 21.13
C LEU A 15 4.52 -11.40 20.61
N ALA A 16 3.49 -11.80 19.87
CA ALA A 16 3.41 -13.11 19.23
C ALA A 16 2.81 -12.97 17.82
N ALA A 17 3.33 -13.75 16.87
CA ALA A 17 2.86 -13.78 15.50
C ALA A 17 3.04 -15.18 14.91
N ASP A 18 2.20 -15.56 13.95
CA ASP A 18 2.35 -16.80 13.20
C ASP A 18 3.48 -16.70 12.14
N SER A 19 4.08 -17.81 11.74
CA SER A 19 5.20 -17.81 10.78
C SER A 19 4.79 -18.15 9.34
N ALA A 20 3.49 -18.24 9.05
CA ALA A 20 2.99 -18.60 7.72
C ALA A 20 2.98 -17.37 6.79
N MET A 21 3.58 -17.52 5.62
CA MET A 21 3.56 -16.56 4.52
C MET A 21 3.00 -17.25 3.29
N THR A 22 1.98 -16.64 2.69
CA THR A 22 1.38 -17.13 1.46
C THR A 22 1.95 -16.36 0.28
N MET A 23 2.60 -17.05 -0.64
CA MET A 23 3.10 -16.51 -1.90
C MET A 23 2.28 -17.09 -3.04
N THR A 24 1.52 -16.24 -3.71
CA THR A 24 0.79 -16.62 -4.92
C THR A 24 1.71 -16.42 -6.12
N GLY A 25 2.08 -17.50 -6.79
CA GLY A 25 2.76 -17.43 -8.08
C GLY A 25 1.82 -16.77 -9.10
N GLY A 26 2.26 -15.69 -9.74
CA GLY A 26 1.48 -15.02 -10.80
C GLY A 26 1.12 -15.99 -11.94
N ASN A 27 0.11 -15.65 -12.75
CA ASN A 27 -0.46 -16.36 -13.92
C ASN A 27 -0.82 -17.86 -13.80
N SER A 28 -0.19 -18.64 -12.92
CA SER A 28 -0.38 -20.08 -12.75
C SER A 28 -1.25 -20.44 -11.54
N GLY A 29 -1.80 -19.45 -10.82
CA GLY A 29 -2.75 -19.63 -9.72
C GLY A 29 -2.19 -20.42 -8.54
N THR A 30 -0.88 -20.66 -8.50
CA THR A 30 -0.27 -21.60 -7.57
C THR A 30 -0.01 -20.89 -6.24
N VAL A 31 -0.69 -21.34 -5.19
CA VAL A 31 -0.52 -20.81 -3.83
C VAL A 31 0.57 -21.64 -3.14
N LYS A 32 1.70 -21.01 -2.82
CA LYS A 32 2.77 -21.62 -2.01
C LYS A 32 2.74 -21.02 -0.61
N ILE A 33 2.78 -21.87 0.41
CA ILE A 33 2.85 -21.44 1.82
C ILE A 33 4.25 -21.74 2.33
N PHE A 34 4.90 -20.72 2.90
CA PHE A 34 6.18 -20.82 3.58
C PHE A 34 5.96 -20.60 5.08
N ASN A 35 6.46 -21.49 5.93
CA ASN A 35 6.25 -21.43 7.38
C ASN A 35 7.44 -20.82 8.15
N ASN A 36 8.36 -20.15 7.45
CA ASN A 36 9.59 -19.60 8.02
C ASN A 36 9.62 -18.07 7.95
N ALA A 37 8.46 -17.42 7.83
CA ALA A 37 8.38 -15.98 7.76
C ALA A 37 8.55 -15.36 9.14
N GLU A 38 9.56 -14.51 9.30
CA GLU A 38 9.65 -13.67 10.48
C GLU A 38 8.61 -12.53 10.36
N LYS A 39 7.80 -12.33 11.40
CA LYS A 39 6.79 -11.25 11.46
C LYS A 39 6.98 -10.32 12.64
N ILE A 40 7.88 -10.67 13.57
CA ILE A 40 8.27 -9.84 14.70
C ILE A 40 9.74 -9.50 14.50
N TYR A 41 10.05 -8.21 14.48
CA TYR A 41 11.40 -7.71 14.28
C TYR A 41 11.78 -6.74 15.40
N GLN A 42 13.05 -6.74 15.76
CA GLN A 42 13.62 -5.68 16.59
C GLN A 42 13.99 -4.50 15.70
N LEU A 43 13.47 -3.32 16.01
CA LEU A 43 13.78 -2.08 15.29
C LEU A 43 15.13 -1.49 15.73
N SER A 44 15.51 -1.71 16.99
CA SER A 44 16.80 -1.33 17.58
C SER A 44 17.40 -2.51 18.35
N LYS A 45 18.74 -2.59 18.39
CA LYS A 45 19.47 -3.48 19.32
C LYS A 45 19.85 -2.79 20.64
N HIS A 46 19.69 -1.47 20.69
CA HIS A 46 20.05 -0.63 21.83
C HIS A 46 18.82 -0.32 22.70
N TYR A 47 17.67 -0.15 22.06
CA TYR A 47 16.41 0.19 22.71
C TYR A 47 15.36 -0.92 22.46
N PRO A 48 14.54 -1.26 23.46
CA PRO A 48 13.59 -2.38 23.39
C PRO A 48 12.34 -2.05 22.55
N VAL A 49 12.53 -1.84 21.24
CA VAL A 49 11.46 -1.49 20.29
C VAL A 49 11.25 -2.63 19.31
N GLY A 50 10.06 -3.24 19.39
CA GLY A 50 9.61 -4.28 18.46
C GLY A 50 8.69 -3.71 17.36
N LEU A 51 8.74 -4.32 16.18
CA LEU A 51 7.87 -4.05 15.04
C LEU A 51 7.23 -5.35 14.59
N MET A 52 5.93 -5.33 14.32
CA MET A 52 5.23 -6.47 13.70
C MET A 52 4.68 -6.10 12.33
N VAL A 53 4.71 -7.07 11.42
CA VAL A 53 4.25 -6.90 10.04
C VAL A 53 3.10 -7.86 9.76
N TYR A 54 1.98 -7.30 9.31
CA TYR A 54 0.78 -8.05 8.90
C TYR A 54 0.55 -7.96 7.38
N ASN A 55 -0.19 -8.94 6.86
CA ASN A 55 -0.73 -9.02 5.50
C ASN A 55 0.31 -9.24 4.39
N ASN A 56 1.00 -8.18 3.96
CA ASN A 56 1.95 -8.26 2.85
C ASN A 56 3.34 -8.58 3.38
N ALA A 57 4.01 -9.55 2.75
CA ALA A 57 5.38 -9.95 3.08
C ALA A 57 6.44 -8.92 2.63
N ASP A 58 6.04 -7.96 1.79
CA ASP A 58 6.93 -6.98 1.18
C ASP A 58 6.35 -5.55 1.21
N PHE A 59 7.27 -4.60 1.12
CA PHE A 59 7.04 -3.20 0.85
C PHE A 59 7.42 -2.89 -0.61
N CYS A 60 6.42 -2.76 -1.48
CA CYS A 60 6.60 -2.44 -2.91
C CYS A 60 7.60 -3.38 -3.64
N GLY A 61 7.52 -4.69 -3.37
CA GLY A 61 8.41 -5.71 -3.95
C GLY A 61 9.77 -5.82 -3.28
N THR A 62 9.96 -5.19 -2.11
CA THR A 62 11.13 -5.37 -1.25
C THR A 62 10.71 -6.03 0.07
N PRO A 63 11.24 -7.21 0.43
CA PRO A 63 10.89 -7.90 1.68
C PRO A 63 11.05 -7.01 2.92
N TRP A 64 10.09 -7.09 3.85
CA TRP A 64 10.15 -6.31 5.09
C TRP A 64 11.42 -6.55 5.90
N GLU A 65 11.90 -7.79 5.94
CA GLU A 65 13.16 -8.15 6.59
C GLU A 65 14.34 -7.31 6.09
N LEU A 66 14.45 -7.09 4.77
CA LEU A 66 15.53 -6.28 4.20
C LEU A 66 15.38 -4.81 4.60
N SER A 67 14.17 -4.26 4.52
CA SER A 67 13.88 -2.89 4.90
C SER A 67 14.20 -2.64 6.37
N ILE A 68 13.77 -3.52 7.27
CA ILE A 68 13.95 -3.38 8.72
C ILE A 68 15.41 -3.63 9.11
N ARG A 69 16.10 -4.62 8.53
CA ARG A 69 17.53 -4.83 8.76
C ARG A 69 18.36 -3.61 8.33
N SER A 70 18.00 -3.00 7.21
CA SER A 70 18.68 -1.80 6.69
C SER A 70 18.43 -0.60 7.59
N PHE A 71 17.19 -0.38 8.02
CA PHE A 71 16.85 0.68 9.00
C PHE A 71 17.67 0.50 10.26
N ARG A 72 17.65 -0.68 10.86
CA ARG A 72 18.34 -0.97 12.12
C ARG A 72 19.84 -0.76 12.01
N LYS A 73 20.46 -1.05 10.84
CA LYS A 73 21.88 -0.80 10.61
C LYS A 73 22.21 0.69 10.60
N LEU A 74 21.34 1.52 10.03
CA LEU A 74 21.58 2.95 9.82
C LEU A 74 21.10 3.81 10.99
N HIS A 75 19.93 3.54 11.53
CA HIS A 75 19.22 4.36 12.52
C HIS A 75 18.92 3.61 13.82
N GLY A 76 19.21 2.30 13.90
CA GLY A 76 18.85 1.49 15.06
C GLY A 76 19.60 1.84 16.36
N HIS A 77 20.56 2.77 16.31
CA HIS A 77 21.27 3.29 17.48
C HIS A 77 20.73 4.64 17.97
N GLU A 78 19.79 5.25 17.23
CA GLU A 78 19.17 6.52 17.59
C GLU A 78 18.15 6.32 18.71
N GLU A 79 18.20 7.19 19.72
CA GLU A 79 17.20 7.25 20.79
C GLU A 79 16.04 8.13 20.36
N HIS A 80 14.82 7.66 20.62
CA HIS A 80 13.63 8.50 20.49
C HIS A 80 12.80 8.43 21.78
N SER A 81 12.18 9.55 22.13
CA SER A 81 11.42 9.70 23.39
C SER A 81 10.13 8.89 23.41
N THR A 82 9.54 8.58 22.24
CA THR A 82 8.30 7.81 22.14
C THR A 82 8.35 6.73 21.07
N ILE A 83 7.53 5.67 21.23
CA ILE A 83 7.32 4.64 20.20
C ILE A 83 6.81 5.25 18.88
N ARG A 84 6.03 6.34 18.95
CA ARG A 84 5.55 7.05 17.77
C ARG A 84 6.70 7.70 17.00
N ASP A 85 7.71 8.21 17.69
CA ASP A 85 8.87 8.81 17.04
C ASP A 85 9.77 7.75 16.38
N TYR A 86 9.92 6.57 16.99
CA TYR A 86 10.51 5.40 16.32
C TYR A 86 9.78 5.02 15.03
N LEU A 87 8.44 5.00 15.07
CA LEU A 87 7.63 4.74 13.87
C LEU A 87 7.85 5.82 12.81
N ASN A 88 7.82 7.10 13.19
CA ASN A 88 8.03 8.21 12.27
C ASN A 88 9.42 8.17 11.63
N SER A 89 10.46 7.84 12.40
CA SER A 89 11.82 7.64 11.90
C SER A 89 11.88 6.49 10.88
N PHE A 90 11.26 5.34 11.20
CA PHE A 90 11.19 4.20 10.28
C PHE A 90 10.44 4.53 8.98
N LEU A 91 9.28 5.20 9.05
CA LEU A 91 8.53 5.63 7.87
C LEU A 91 9.32 6.66 7.04
N SER A 92 10.00 7.60 7.68
CA SER A 92 10.86 8.58 7.00
C SER A 92 12.01 7.89 6.26
N PHE A 93 12.60 6.87 6.87
CA PHE A 93 13.62 6.04 6.24
C PHE A 93 13.09 5.29 5.02
N LEU A 94 11.89 4.69 5.09
CA LEU A 94 11.28 4.05 3.91
C LEU A 94 11.04 5.04 2.77
N ASN A 95 10.78 6.31 3.09
CA ASN A 95 10.56 7.39 2.13
C ASN A 95 11.83 8.12 1.71
N SER A 96 12.99 7.77 2.27
CA SER A 96 14.26 8.45 2.02
C SER A 96 14.94 8.03 0.71
N THR A 97 16.03 8.72 0.38
CA THR A 97 16.90 8.46 -0.78
C THR A 97 17.77 7.22 -0.66
N TYR A 98 17.69 6.44 0.44
CA TYR A 98 18.43 5.17 0.57
C TYR A 98 18.03 4.13 -0.49
N ASN A 99 16.96 4.39 -1.27
CA ASN A 99 16.55 3.65 -2.47
C ASN A 99 16.38 2.14 -2.24
N ILE A 100 16.02 1.75 -1.02
CA ILE A 100 15.74 0.35 -0.60
C ILE A 100 14.67 -0.29 -1.48
N THR A 101 13.73 0.54 -1.91
CA THR A 101 12.81 0.21 -2.97
C THR A 101 12.91 1.29 -4.03
N SER A 102 13.17 0.89 -5.28
CA SER A 102 13.27 1.80 -6.42
C SER A 102 11.96 2.53 -6.68
N ILE A 103 12.05 3.74 -7.21
CA ILE A 103 10.88 4.54 -7.62
C ILE A 103 9.99 3.74 -8.56
N ALA A 104 10.58 3.08 -9.58
CA ALA A 104 9.83 2.25 -10.52
C ALA A 104 9.02 1.12 -9.84
N LYS A 105 9.58 0.48 -8.80
CA LYS A 105 8.86 -0.55 -8.03
C LYS A 105 7.70 0.04 -7.22
N ARG A 106 7.90 1.21 -6.61
CA ARG A 106 6.86 1.93 -5.86
C ARG A 106 5.71 2.33 -6.79
N GLU A 107 6.03 2.92 -7.94
CA GLU A 107 5.05 3.30 -8.95
C GLU A 107 4.27 2.10 -9.49
N ALA A 108 4.96 1.01 -9.81
CA ALA A 108 4.32 -0.21 -10.27
C ALA A 108 3.33 -0.75 -9.23
N LYS A 109 3.72 -0.74 -7.94
CA LYS A 109 2.84 -1.20 -6.85
C LYS A 109 1.64 -0.29 -6.64
N LEU A 110 1.83 1.03 -6.71
CA LEU A 110 0.73 2.00 -6.66
C LEU A 110 -0.27 1.76 -7.80
N LYS A 111 0.22 1.61 -9.03
CA LYS A 111 -0.62 1.28 -10.20
C LYS A 111 -1.38 -0.04 -10.02
N GLU A 112 -0.75 -1.07 -9.44
CA GLU A 112 -1.40 -2.34 -9.12
C GLU A 112 -2.52 -2.17 -8.09
N ILE A 113 -2.25 -1.46 -6.97
CA ILE A 113 -3.23 -1.20 -5.92
C ILE A 113 -4.43 -0.44 -6.49
N PHE A 114 -4.17 0.60 -7.28
CA PHE A 114 -5.21 1.41 -7.91
C PHE A 114 -6.05 0.60 -8.90
N ARG A 115 -5.42 -0.18 -9.80
CA ARG A 115 -6.14 -1.08 -10.71
C ARG A 115 -7.03 -2.07 -9.95
N ARG A 116 -6.54 -2.62 -8.85
CA ARG A 116 -7.32 -3.54 -8.01
C ARG A 116 -8.49 -2.83 -7.33
N TYR A 117 -8.27 -1.61 -6.82
CA TYR A 117 -9.33 -0.78 -6.25
C TYR A 117 -10.44 -0.51 -7.26
N LEU A 118 -10.08 -0.08 -8.48
CA LEU A 118 -11.06 0.15 -9.54
C LEU A 118 -11.81 -1.12 -9.92
N LYS A 119 -11.11 -2.25 -10.07
CA LYS A 119 -11.74 -3.52 -10.40
C LYS A 119 -12.75 -3.96 -9.34
N LEU A 120 -12.43 -3.79 -8.06
CA LEU A 120 -13.31 -4.19 -6.95
C LEU A 120 -14.52 -3.26 -6.79
N ASN A 121 -14.36 -1.99 -7.13
CA ASN A 121 -15.43 -1.00 -7.03
C ASN A 121 -16.10 -0.71 -8.37
N TYR A 122 -15.77 -1.45 -9.44
CA TYR A 122 -16.29 -1.17 -10.78
C TYR A 122 -17.82 -1.26 -10.82
N ASP A 123 -18.41 -2.22 -10.12
CA ASP A 123 -19.86 -2.38 -10.07
C ASP A 123 -20.53 -1.23 -9.30
N ASP A 124 -19.96 -0.79 -8.18
CA ASP A 124 -20.45 0.38 -7.43
C ASP A 124 -20.25 1.68 -8.22
N LEU A 125 -19.13 1.81 -8.93
CA LEU A 125 -18.82 2.95 -9.79
C LEU A 125 -19.74 3.01 -11.00
N SER A 126 -19.99 1.88 -11.65
CA SER A 126 -20.91 1.79 -12.78
C SER A 126 -22.34 2.05 -12.32
N GLN A 127 -22.80 1.48 -11.20
CA GLN A 127 -24.13 1.75 -10.66
C GLN A 127 -24.32 3.21 -10.25
N LYS A 128 -23.37 3.82 -9.52
CA LYS A 128 -23.40 5.27 -9.21
C LYS A 128 -23.41 6.14 -10.46
N THR A 129 -22.74 5.70 -11.53
CA THR A 129 -22.72 6.40 -12.82
C THR A 129 -24.00 6.18 -13.62
N LEU A 130 -24.68 5.04 -13.48
CA LEU A 130 -25.85 4.63 -14.29
C LEU A 130 -27.21 4.98 -13.67
N HIS A 131 -27.29 5.25 -12.36
CA HIS A 131 -28.56 5.63 -11.71
C HIS A 131 -29.00 7.09 -11.98
N VAL A 132 -28.22 7.85 -12.72
CA VAL A 132 -28.58 9.20 -13.16
C VAL A 132 -28.89 9.16 -14.64
N ALA A 133 -30.07 9.64 -15.04
CA ALA A 133 -30.54 9.65 -16.42
C ALA A 133 -29.43 10.07 -17.39
N LEU A 134 -29.09 9.16 -18.31
CA LEU A 134 -28.22 9.45 -19.43
C LEU A 134 -29.08 10.06 -20.54
N PRO A 135 -28.58 11.08 -21.26
CA PRO A 135 -29.27 11.60 -22.43
C PRO A 135 -29.41 10.51 -23.50
N GLU A 136 -30.43 10.63 -24.36
CA GLU A 136 -30.69 9.67 -25.44
C GLU A 136 -29.59 9.65 -26.51
N SER A 137 -28.80 10.73 -26.61
CA SER A 137 -27.65 10.81 -27.50
C SER A 137 -26.47 10.02 -26.94
N ASP A 138 -26.01 9.02 -27.68
CA ASP A 138 -24.83 8.20 -27.34
C ASP A 138 -23.58 9.06 -27.10
N GLU A 139 -23.39 10.13 -27.88
CA GLU A 139 -22.24 11.01 -27.77
C GLU A 139 -22.26 11.84 -26.49
N GLU A 140 -23.43 12.37 -26.11
CA GLU A 140 -23.59 13.10 -24.84
C GLU A 140 -23.49 12.17 -23.64
N ALA A 141 -24.05 10.96 -23.73
CA ALA A 141 -23.96 9.96 -22.68
C ALA A 141 -22.51 9.55 -22.41
N LEU A 142 -21.72 9.31 -23.47
CA LEU A 142 -20.28 9.01 -23.36
C LEU A 142 -19.48 10.15 -22.72
N ASN A 143 -19.76 11.40 -23.11
CA ASN A 143 -19.11 12.57 -22.51
C ASN A 143 -19.42 12.71 -21.01
N ILE A 144 -20.68 12.47 -20.62
CA ILE A 144 -21.10 12.49 -19.21
C ILE A 144 -20.42 11.37 -18.41
N ILE A 145 -20.35 10.16 -18.95
CA ILE A 145 -19.66 9.02 -18.32
C ILE A 145 -18.16 9.35 -18.13
N HIS A 146 -17.50 9.89 -19.17
CA HIS A 146 -16.11 10.31 -19.08
C HIS A 146 -15.89 11.37 -17.99
N GLN A 147 -16.72 12.41 -17.94
CA GLN A 147 -16.61 13.45 -16.90
C GLN A 147 -16.82 12.87 -15.50
N ARG A 148 -17.80 11.98 -15.31
CA ARG A 148 -18.06 11.34 -14.01
C ARG A 148 -16.89 10.51 -13.54
N LEU A 149 -16.32 9.69 -14.44
CA LEU A 149 -15.12 8.90 -14.13
C LEU A 149 -13.93 9.82 -13.81
N ALA A 150 -13.69 10.87 -14.60
CA ALA A 150 -12.62 11.83 -14.35
C ALA A 150 -12.75 12.52 -12.98
N ASN A 151 -13.96 12.94 -12.61
CA ASN A 151 -14.24 13.54 -11.31
C ASN A 151 -14.04 12.55 -10.17
N PHE A 152 -14.48 11.31 -10.32
CA PHE A 152 -14.24 10.25 -9.35
C PHE A 152 -12.72 10.04 -9.14
N TYR A 153 -11.96 9.90 -10.22
CA TYR A 153 -10.52 9.76 -10.17
C TYR A 153 -9.83 10.95 -9.48
N ALA A 154 -10.27 12.18 -9.77
CA ALA A 154 -9.73 13.36 -9.10
C ALA A 154 -9.99 13.34 -7.58
N SER A 155 -11.19 12.94 -7.15
CA SER A 155 -11.54 12.85 -5.73
C SER A 155 -10.74 11.79 -4.97
N GLU A 156 -10.50 10.62 -5.59
CA GLU A 156 -9.68 9.56 -5.00
C GLU A 156 -8.20 9.96 -4.91
N ASN A 157 -7.69 10.68 -5.92
CA ASN A 157 -6.33 11.21 -5.89
C ASN A 157 -6.13 12.19 -4.74
N GLU A 158 -7.07 13.10 -4.53
CA GLU A 158 -7.04 14.05 -3.42
C GLU A 158 -7.02 13.32 -2.05
N PHE A 159 -7.79 12.23 -1.92
CA PHE A 159 -7.77 11.40 -0.72
C PHE A 159 -6.41 10.73 -0.49
N LEU A 160 -5.79 10.20 -1.55
CA LEU A 160 -4.49 9.54 -1.48
C LEU A 160 -3.36 10.54 -1.16
N GLU A 161 -3.39 11.74 -1.73
CA GLU A 161 -2.42 12.81 -1.44
C GLU A 161 -2.48 13.27 0.03
N ARG A 162 -3.67 13.25 0.63
CA ARG A 162 -3.86 13.60 2.05
C ARG A 162 -3.41 12.51 3.01
N ASN A 163 -3.12 11.29 2.52
CA ASN A 163 -2.76 10.18 3.39
C ASN A 163 -1.30 10.30 3.88
N PRO A 164 -1.05 10.46 5.20
CA PRO A 164 0.30 10.63 5.74
C PRO A 164 1.25 9.47 5.43
N PHE A 165 0.71 8.25 5.25
CA PHE A 165 1.49 7.07 4.89
C PHE A 165 2.02 7.13 3.45
N LEU A 166 1.30 7.81 2.55
CA LEU A 166 1.68 7.95 1.13
C LEU A 166 2.54 9.19 0.88
N LYS A 167 2.77 10.01 1.91
CA LYS A 167 3.63 11.20 1.83
C LYS A 167 5.06 10.79 1.43
N GLY A 168 5.51 11.22 0.24
CA GLY A 168 6.82 10.86 -0.32
C GLY A 168 6.82 9.64 -1.27
N LEU A 169 5.71 8.90 -1.37
CA LEU A 169 5.48 7.92 -2.43
C LEU A 169 4.88 8.56 -3.70
N MET A 170 4.21 9.69 -3.53
CA MET A 170 3.57 10.45 -4.60
C MET A 170 4.50 11.58 -5.08
N ASN A 171 5.24 11.35 -6.15
CA ASN A 171 5.77 12.45 -6.95
C ASN A 171 4.71 12.85 -8.01
N GLN A 172 4.62 14.16 -8.26
CA GLN A 172 3.60 14.88 -9.03
C GLN A 172 3.35 14.32 -10.45
N MET A 173 2.64 13.19 -10.62
CA MET A 173 1.98 12.84 -11.91
C MET A 173 1.17 11.54 -11.93
N LEU A 174 0.96 10.83 -10.81
CA LEU A 174 0.91 9.36 -10.93
C LEU A 174 -0.45 8.65 -10.94
N LEU A 175 -1.58 9.35 -11.06
CA LEU A 175 -2.88 8.67 -11.05
C LEU A 175 -3.91 9.17 -12.06
N MET A 176 -3.63 10.21 -12.84
CA MET A 176 -4.35 10.37 -14.10
C MET A 176 -3.71 9.37 -15.08
N PRO A 177 -4.43 8.35 -15.55
CA PRO A 177 -3.92 7.63 -16.71
C PRO A 177 -3.87 8.68 -17.83
N GLU A 178 -2.69 8.94 -18.39
CA GLU A 178 -2.57 9.62 -19.69
C GLU A 178 -3.44 8.91 -20.76
N SER A 179 -3.88 7.69 -20.45
CA SER A 179 -4.86 6.91 -21.17
C SER A 179 -6.25 6.85 -20.50
N LEU A 180 -6.94 7.98 -20.36
CA LEU A 180 -8.42 7.95 -20.44
C LEU A 180 -8.89 7.56 -21.86
N SER A 181 -7.97 7.51 -22.84
CA SER A 181 -8.17 6.98 -24.19
C SER A 181 -8.20 5.44 -24.30
N LEU A 182 -8.03 4.68 -23.20
CA LEU A 182 -7.98 3.20 -23.24
C LEU A 182 -9.11 2.48 -22.50
N ILE A 183 -10.15 3.19 -22.04
CA ILE A 183 -11.41 2.53 -21.64
C ILE A 183 -12.20 2.23 -22.92
N THR A 184 -11.70 1.29 -23.73
CA THR A 184 -12.48 0.68 -24.80
C THR A 184 -13.44 -0.30 -24.12
N ILE A 185 -14.69 0.13 -23.94
CA ILE A 185 -15.81 -0.76 -23.60
C ILE A 185 -16.02 -1.65 -24.83
N TYR A 186 -15.58 -2.90 -24.74
CA TYR A 186 -15.97 -3.90 -25.74
C TYR A 186 -17.42 -4.32 -25.47
N LYS A 187 -18.18 -4.41 -26.57
CA LYS A 187 -19.59 -4.79 -26.63
C LYS A 187 -19.81 -6.24 -26.18
#